data_AF-A0AAV4N7A8-F1
#
_entry.id   AF-A0AAV4N7A8-F1
#
_cell.length_a   1.000
_cell.length_b   1.000
_cell.length_c   1.000
_cell.angle_alpha   90.00
_cell.angle_beta   90.00
_cell.angle_gamma   90.00
#
_symmetry.space_group_name_H-M   'P 1'
#
loop_
_entity.id
_entity.type
_entity.pdbx_description
1 polymer ?
#
loop_
_entity_poly.entity_id
_entity_poly.type
_entity_poly.pdbx_seq_one_letter_code
_entity_poly.pdbx_strand_id
1 'polypeptide(L)'
;MDEYKEYLYMRRPHYRDLEVGNLTEQKNLRNRLRCKPFKWFMEVVAFDQPKKYPPVEPPDYAKGEQDVRHISQEILRNVDTRTFPIRKCMRNSKHPYSTMPIYCRSGATIEECLIECIEGWSNLCIDTKNKGQKERFGLEKCIKDYATQQGEQQFVLSWHKDIRPLKRNLCFDVSSSEKYAPVVLWKCHDMQGNQLWKYEVETNHLIHLLTGGCLDCDSQSREIFMNPCDQTRETQKWSFETVNFTVNQNW
;
A
#
# COMPACT_ATOMS: atom_id res chain seq x y z
N MET A 1 22.55 -16.25 22.73
CA MET A 1 22.15 -14.87 22.41
C MET A 1 21.61 -14.14 23.65
N ASP A 2 21.93 -14.58 24.87
CA ASP A 2 21.51 -13.91 26.12
C ASP A 2 20.04 -13.48 26.12
N GLU A 3 19.74 -12.22 26.43
CA GLU A 3 18.40 -11.63 26.37
C GLU A 3 17.85 -11.49 24.93
N TYR A 4 18.71 -11.38 23.92
CA TYR A 4 18.30 -11.19 22.53
C TYR A 4 17.60 -12.40 21.90
N LYS A 5 17.71 -13.59 22.51
CA LYS A 5 16.94 -14.77 22.08
C LYS A 5 15.43 -14.54 22.18
N GLU A 6 14.98 -13.66 23.07
CA GLU A 6 13.56 -13.38 23.26
C GLU A 6 12.95 -12.75 22.00
N TYR A 7 13.68 -11.92 21.28
CA TYR A 7 13.21 -11.34 20.01
C TYR A 7 13.02 -12.40 18.91
N LEU A 8 13.83 -13.47 18.92
CA LEU A 8 13.63 -14.61 18.04
C LEU A 8 12.36 -15.37 18.43
N TYR A 9 12.15 -15.60 19.72
CA TYR A 9 10.99 -16.32 20.24
C TYR A 9 9.67 -15.55 20.06
N MET A 10 9.68 -14.22 20.12
CA MET A 10 8.52 -13.39 19.80
C MET A 10 8.02 -13.61 18.36
N ARG A 11 8.95 -13.77 17.41
CA ARG A 11 8.63 -14.00 15.99
C ARG A 11 8.33 -15.47 15.68
N ARG A 12 8.91 -16.39 16.46
CA ARG A 12 8.74 -17.85 16.32
C ARG A 12 8.40 -18.46 17.68
N PRO A 13 7.14 -18.33 18.15
CA PRO A 13 6.75 -18.77 19.50
C PRO A 13 7.07 -20.24 19.79
N HIS A 14 6.96 -21.11 18.79
CA HIS A 14 7.26 -22.55 18.90
C HIS A 14 8.72 -22.86 19.29
N TYR A 15 9.66 -21.91 19.22
CA TYR A 15 11.03 -22.10 19.68
C TYR A 15 11.15 -22.12 21.21
N ARG A 16 10.14 -21.66 21.95
CA ARG A 16 10.13 -21.69 23.42
C ARG A 16 10.03 -23.12 23.96
N ASP A 17 9.30 -23.97 23.25
CA ASP A 17 8.98 -25.33 23.66
C ASP A 17 9.86 -26.37 22.96
N LEU A 18 10.81 -25.93 22.12
CA LEU A 18 11.69 -26.82 21.38
C LEU A 18 12.71 -27.47 22.32
N GLU A 19 12.78 -28.80 22.29
CA GLU A 19 13.82 -29.54 23.02
C GLU A 19 15.18 -29.33 22.34
N VAL A 20 16.09 -28.62 23.02
CA VAL A 20 17.42 -28.25 22.50
C VAL A 20 18.55 -29.19 22.94
N GLY A 21 18.21 -30.25 23.69
CA GLY A 21 19.17 -31.16 24.30
C GLY A 21 20.05 -30.52 25.38
N ASN A 22 21.16 -31.19 25.71
CA ASN A 22 22.08 -30.74 26.77
C ASN A 22 23.10 -29.71 26.23
N LEU A 23 23.02 -28.47 26.72
CA LEU A 23 23.91 -27.36 26.33
C LEU A 23 25.00 -27.05 27.37
N THR A 24 25.26 -27.95 28.32
CA THR A 24 26.16 -27.70 29.46
C THR A 24 27.59 -27.43 29.02
N GLU A 25 28.14 -28.23 28.11
CA GLU A 25 29.52 -28.07 27.64
C GLU A 25 29.73 -26.75 26.89
N GLN A 26 28.78 -26.35 26.05
CA GLN A 26 28.83 -25.11 25.27
C GLN A 26 28.76 -23.88 26.19
N LYS A 27 27.91 -23.93 27.22
CA LYS A 27 27.83 -22.88 28.25
C LYS A 27 29.12 -22.80 29.07
N ASN A 28 29.67 -23.95 29.47
CA ASN A 28 30.94 -24.00 30.21
C ASN A 28 32.12 -23.50 29.38
N LEU A 29 32.16 -23.81 28.08
CA LEU A 29 33.17 -23.29 27.17
C LEU A 29 33.16 -21.76 27.11
N ARG A 30 31.97 -21.16 26.96
CA ARG A 30 31.80 -19.70 26.98
C ARG A 30 32.34 -19.07 28.26
N ASN A 31 32.06 -19.69 29.40
CA ASN A 31 32.52 -19.22 30.71
C ASN A 31 34.05 -19.29 30.83
N ARG A 32 34.65 -20.43 30.43
CA ARG A 32 36.11 -20.62 30.47
C ARG A 32 36.86 -19.61 29.60
N LEU A 33 36.33 -19.29 28.42
CA LEU A 33 36.92 -18.34 27.49
C LEU A 33 36.66 -16.87 27.87
N ARG A 34 35.87 -16.61 28.94
CA ARG A 34 35.51 -15.26 29.39
C ARG A 34 34.94 -14.40 28.25
N CYS A 35 34.09 -15.00 27.41
CA CYS A 35 33.51 -14.32 26.26
C CYS A 35 32.67 -13.10 26.68
N LYS A 36 32.64 -12.07 25.84
CA LYS A 36 31.79 -10.88 26.03
C LYS A 36 30.28 -11.26 26.01
N PRO A 37 29.41 -10.45 26.64
CA PRO A 37 27.96 -10.57 26.49
C PRO A 37 27.51 -10.38 25.04
N PHE A 38 26.38 -10.97 24.68
CA PHE A 38 25.81 -10.80 23.34
C PHE A 38 25.36 -9.36 23.07
N LYS A 39 24.94 -8.62 24.11
CA LYS A 39 24.69 -7.18 24.02
C LYS A 39 25.90 -6.40 23.51
N TRP A 40 27.09 -6.67 24.04
CA TRP A 40 28.34 -6.04 23.55
C TRP A 40 28.56 -6.35 22.06
N PHE A 41 28.30 -7.58 21.63
CA PHE A 41 28.40 -7.95 20.21
C PHE A 41 27.43 -7.12 19.36
N MET A 42 26.17 -6.98 19.77
CA MET A 42 25.16 -6.21 19.02
C MET A 42 25.42 -4.70 19.01
N GLU A 43 26.01 -4.14 20.06
CA GLU A 43 26.27 -2.69 20.17
C GLU A 43 27.62 -2.28 19.55
N VAL A 44 28.62 -3.15 19.57
CA VAL A 44 30.00 -2.81 19.19
C VAL A 44 30.43 -3.45 17.87
N VAL A 45 30.06 -4.71 17.64
CA VAL A 45 30.49 -5.47 16.45
C VAL A 45 29.45 -5.39 15.35
N ALA A 46 28.18 -5.67 15.68
CA ALA A 46 27.04 -5.70 14.76
C ALA A 46 26.13 -4.47 14.97
N PHE A 47 26.71 -3.30 15.18
CA PHE A 47 26.01 -2.05 15.52
C PHE A 47 25.04 -1.56 14.44
N ASP A 48 25.21 -2.02 13.20
CA ASP A 48 24.39 -1.72 12.04
C ASP A 48 23.20 -2.69 11.89
N GLN A 49 23.27 -3.88 12.48
CA GLN A 49 22.22 -4.88 12.38
C GLN A 49 20.86 -4.35 12.87
N PRO A 50 20.74 -3.70 14.04
CA PRO A 50 19.44 -3.18 14.51
C PRO A 50 18.90 -2.03 13.66
N LYS A 51 19.76 -1.36 12.86
CA LYS A 51 19.30 -0.30 11.94
C LYS A 51 18.50 -0.87 10.77
N LYS A 52 18.87 -2.08 10.31
CA LYS A 52 18.20 -2.76 9.19
C LYS A 52 17.16 -3.78 9.66
N TYR A 53 17.44 -4.49 10.74
CA TYR A 53 16.60 -5.56 11.29
C TYR A 53 16.39 -5.31 12.79
N PRO A 54 15.60 -4.29 13.14
CA PRO A 54 15.39 -3.91 14.53
C PRO A 54 14.76 -5.07 15.30
N PRO A 55 15.17 -5.29 16.56
CA PRO A 55 14.61 -6.37 17.38
C PRO A 55 13.08 -6.30 17.48
N VAL A 56 12.54 -5.09 17.60
CA VAL A 56 11.11 -4.76 17.50
C VAL A 56 10.92 -3.87 16.29
N GLU A 57 10.09 -4.30 15.34
CA GLU A 57 9.83 -3.54 14.13
C GLU A 57 8.97 -2.31 14.43
N PRO A 58 9.29 -1.14 13.86
CA PRO A 58 8.41 0.01 13.93
C PRO A 58 7.03 -0.29 13.32
N PRO A 59 6.00 0.45 13.73
CA PRO A 59 4.69 0.38 13.09
C PRO A 59 4.76 0.80 11.62
N ASP A 60 3.95 0.16 10.79
CA ASP A 60 3.76 0.56 9.39
C ASP A 60 3.02 1.92 9.29
N TYR A 61 3.26 2.63 8.18
CA TYR A 61 2.69 3.95 7.94
C TYR A 61 1.22 3.89 7.54
N ALA A 62 0.85 2.89 6.73
CA ALA A 62 -0.52 2.68 6.29
C ALA A 62 -0.76 1.22 5.90
N LYS A 63 -2.01 0.76 5.97
CA LYS A 63 -2.41 -0.61 5.64
C LYS A 63 -3.85 -0.69 5.13
N GLY A 64 -4.15 -1.78 4.44
CA GLY A 64 -5.49 -2.15 3.99
C GLY A 64 -5.63 -2.13 2.47
N GLU A 65 -6.87 -2.12 1.98
CA GLU A 65 -7.10 -1.97 0.55
C GLU A 65 -6.72 -0.56 0.08
N GLN A 66 -5.93 -0.47 -1.00
CA GLN A 66 -5.57 0.80 -1.61
C GLN A 66 -6.58 1.14 -2.69
N ASP A 67 -7.33 2.20 -2.43
CA ASP A 67 -8.53 2.53 -3.16
C ASP A 67 -8.42 3.92 -3.79
N VAL A 68 -8.94 4.07 -5.01
CA VAL A 68 -9.07 5.37 -5.72
C VAL A 68 -10.28 6.17 -5.18
N ARG A 69 -10.81 5.78 -4.03
CA ARG A 69 -12.03 6.29 -3.36
C ARG A 69 -12.10 7.78 -2.99
N HIS A 70 -11.36 8.67 -3.63
CA HIS A 70 -11.53 10.12 -3.41
C HIS A 70 -12.64 10.77 -4.25
N ILE A 71 -13.26 10.08 -5.21
CA ILE A 71 -14.24 10.73 -6.09
C ILE A 71 -15.72 10.41 -5.75
N SER A 72 -16.03 9.59 -4.74
CA SER A 72 -17.44 9.35 -4.37
C SER A 72 -17.91 10.17 -3.16
N GLN A 73 -17.10 10.35 -2.12
CA GLN A 73 -17.60 10.89 -0.85
C GLN A 73 -17.79 12.42 -0.80
N GLU A 74 -16.96 13.22 -1.50
CA GLU A 74 -17.15 14.68 -1.58
C GLU A 74 -18.30 15.08 -2.52
N ILE A 75 -18.55 14.31 -3.58
CA ILE A 75 -19.70 14.53 -4.46
C ILE A 75 -21.00 14.13 -3.74
N LEU A 76 -21.01 13.03 -2.99
CA LEU A 76 -22.18 12.62 -2.20
C LEU A 76 -22.61 13.65 -1.14
N ARG A 77 -21.68 14.46 -0.59
CA ARG A 77 -22.01 15.53 0.36
C ARG A 77 -22.66 16.76 -0.29
N ASN A 78 -22.51 16.95 -1.60
CA ASN A 78 -22.96 18.12 -2.34
C ASN A 78 -24.08 17.83 -3.36
N VAL A 79 -24.54 16.57 -3.47
CA VAL A 79 -25.71 16.23 -4.28
C VAL A 79 -26.98 16.58 -3.50
N ASP A 80 -27.61 17.70 -3.88
CA ASP A 80 -28.96 18.03 -3.43
C ASP A 80 -29.98 17.10 -4.11
N THR A 81 -30.46 16.12 -3.34
CA THR A 81 -31.44 15.12 -3.78
C THR A 81 -32.82 15.71 -4.12
N ARG A 82 -33.04 17.01 -3.87
CA ARG A 82 -34.31 17.71 -4.15
C ARG A 82 -34.33 18.42 -5.50
N THR A 83 -33.18 18.68 -6.12
CA THR A 83 -33.07 19.49 -7.35
C THR A 83 -32.38 18.78 -8.53
N PHE A 84 -31.72 17.64 -8.31
CA PHE A 84 -31.08 16.88 -9.39
C PHE A 84 -32.07 15.99 -10.16
N PRO A 85 -32.27 16.19 -11.48
CA PRO A 85 -32.96 15.21 -12.29
C PRO A 85 -32.05 13.99 -12.46
N ILE A 86 -32.37 12.91 -11.76
CA ILE A 86 -31.65 11.62 -11.72
C ILE A 86 -31.38 11.01 -13.12
N ARG A 87 -31.98 11.56 -14.18
CA ARG A 87 -31.75 11.16 -15.59
C ARG A 87 -30.48 11.75 -16.24
N LYS A 88 -29.70 12.61 -15.57
CA LYS A 88 -28.46 13.19 -16.13
C LYS A 88 -27.35 13.31 -15.07
N CYS A 89 -26.39 12.41 -15.11
CA CYS A 89 -25.10 12.60 -14.44
C CYS A 89 -24.13 13.26 -15.42
N MET A 90 -23.72 14.51 -15.14
CA MET A 90 -22.79 15.26 -15.99
C MET A 90 -21.35 14.96 -15.55
N ARG A 91 -20.49 14.54 -16.49
CA ARG A 91 -19.03 14.58 -16.34
C ARG A 91 -18.62 16.02 -16.03
N ASN A 92 -18.10 16.30 -14.84
CA ASN A 92 -17.36 17.53 -14.60
C ASN A 92 -15.96 17.39 -15.24
N SER A 93 -15.87 17.56 -16.56
CA SER A 93 -14.58 17.81 -17.21
C SER A 93 -14.36 19.32 -17.29
N LYS A 94 -13.20 19.80 -16.82
CA LYS A 94 -12.67 21.13 -17.17
C LYS A 94 -12.28 21.25 -18.66
N HIS A 95 -13.04 20.66 -19.58
CA HIS A 95 -12.85 20.77 -21.04
C HIS A 95 -14.19 20.92 -21.79
N PRO A 96 -14.30 21.78 -22.84
CA PRO A 96 -15.58 22.31 -23.31
C PRO A 96 -16.29 21.48 -24.40
N TYR A 97 -15.77 20.30 -24.80
CA TYR A 97 -16.30 19.57 -25.96
C TYR A 97 -16.32 18.06 -25.75
N SER A 98 -17.20 17.56 -24.87
CA SER A 98 -17.78 16.20 -24.94
C SER A 98 -18.70 15.95 -23.75
N THR A 99 -19.91 16.51 -23.79
CA THR A 99 -20.99 16.15 -22.86
C THR A 99 -21.73 14.93 -23.41
N MET A 100 -21.31 13.70 -23.06
CA MET A 100 -22.18 12.54 -23.21
C MET A 100 -22.96 12.33 -21.89
N PRO A 101 -24.30 12.43 -21.90
CA PRO A 101 -25.11 12.09 -20.74
C PRO A 101 -25.08 10.57 -20.50
N ILE A 102 -24.83 10.16 -19.26
CA ILE A 102 -25.08 8.78 -18.81
C ILE A 102 -26.59 8.67 -18.58
N TYR A 103 -27.24 7.78 -19.33
CA TYR A 103 -28.65 7.45 -19.17
C TYR A 103 -28.78 6.20 -18.30
N CYS A 104 -29.47 6.30 -17.15
CA CYS A 104 -29.84 5.12 -16.37
C CYS A 104 -30.70 4.16 -17.20
N ARG A 105 -30.63 2.86 -16.89
CA ARG A 105 -31.52 1.87 -17.49
C ARG A 105 -32.99 2.13 -17.13
N SER A 106 -33.87 1.89 -18.09
CA SER A 106 -35.31 2.01 -17.88
C SER A 106 -35.79 1.01 -16.82
N GLY A 107 -36.41 1.50 -15.74
CA GLY A 107 -36.93 0.68 -14.65
C GLY A 107 -36.03 0.56 -13.42
N ALA A 108 -34.84 1.18 -13.43
CA ALA A 108 -33.97 1.25 -12.26
C ALA A 108 -34.57 2.17 -11.17
N THR A 109 -34.42 1.77 -9.91
CA THR A 109 -34.73 2.57 -8.73
C THR A 109 -33.77 3.76 -8.60
N ILE A 110 -34.13 4.74 -7.77
CA ILE A 110 -33.28 5.90 -7.47
C ILE A 110 -31.92 5.47 -6.92
N GLU A 111 -31.90 4.43 -6.08
CA GLU A 111 -30.69 3.85 -5.49
C GLU A 111 -29.81 3.17 -6.55
N GLU A 112 -30.41 2.41 -7.47
CA GLU A 112 -29.69 1.80 -8.61
C GLU A 112 -29.12 2.84 -9.58
N CYS A 113 -29.85 3.93 -9.85
CA CYS A 113 -29.36 5.06 -10.66
C CYS A 113 -28.19 5.80 -9.99
N LEU A 114 -28.27 6.02 -8.68
CA LEU A 114 -27.18 6.60 -7.89
C LEU A 114 -25.95 5.70 -7.95
N ILE A 115 -26.13 4.38 -7.80
CA ILE A 115 -25.05 3.40 -7.95
C ILE A 115 -24.45 3.44 -9.36
N GLU A 116 -25.24 3.43 -10.44
CA GLU A 116 -24.70 3.55 -11.82
C GLU A 116 -23.95 4.88 -12.05
N CYS A 117 -24.42 5.97 -11.43
CA CYS A 117 -23.74 7.27 -11.48
C CYS A 117 -22.50 7.36 -10.59
N ILE A 118 -22.42 6.58 -9.50
CA ILE A 118 -21.27 6.52 -8.56
C ILE A 118 -20.23 5.50 -9.04
N GLU A 119 -20.64 4.38 -9.66
CA GLU A 119 -19.75 3.37 -10.25
C GLU A 119 -18.89 3.95 -11.38
N GLY A 120 -19.35 5.02 -12.03
CA GLY A 120 -18.57 5.80 -13.00
C GLY A 120 -17.46 6.66 -12.40
N TRP A 121 -17.34 6.74 -11.07
CA TRP A 121 -16.40 7.59 -10.31
C TRP A 121 -15.34 6.74 -9.57
N SER A 122 -15.13 5.51 -10.07
CA SER A 122 -14.15 4.45 -9.73
C SER A 122 -14.26 3.83 -8.32
N ASN A 123 -15.11 2.80 -8.20
CA ASN A 123 -15.05 1.75 -7.18
C ASN A 123 -13.93 0.73 -7.49
N LEU A 124 -12.75 1.25 -7.84
CA LEU A 124 -11.62 0.44 -8.26
C LEU A 124 -10.52 0.49 -7.20
N CYS A 125 -10.00 -0.68 -6.89
CA CYS A 125 -8.89 -0.88 -6.00
C CYS A 125 -7.70 -1.39 -6.80
N ILE A 126 -6.48 -1.08 -6.33
CA ILE A 126 -5.30 -1.74 -6.86
C ILE A 126 -5.43 -3.24 -6.56
N ASP A 127 -5.17 -4.07 -7.55
CA ASP A 127 -5.19 -5.51 -7.42
C ASP A 127 -3.99 -6.09 -8.16
N THR A 128 -3.13 -6.81 -7.42
CA THR A 128 -2.01 -7.50 -8.06
C THR A 128 -2.47 -8.71 -8.86
N LYS A 129 -3.70 -9.21 -8.65
CA LYS A 129 -4.23 -10.48 -9.16
C LYS A 129 -3.27 -11.64 -8.90
N ASN A 130 -2.57 -11.60 -7.78
CA ASN A 130 -1.52 -12.55 -7.39
C ASN A 130 -0.37 -12.67 -8.40
N LYS A 131 -0.13 -11.62 -9.19
CA LYS A 131 0.94 -11.57 -10.19
C LYS A 131 2.32 -11.74 -9.56
N GLY A 132 3.25 -12.33 -10.31
CA GLY A 132 4.62 -12.61 -9.92
C GLY A 132 5.58 -11.44 -10.16
N GLN A 133 6.86 -11.71 -9.98
CA GLN A 133 7.93 -10.73 -10.21
C GLN A 133 7.96 -10.29 -11.69
N LYS A 134 8.30 -9.02 -11.94
CA LYS A 134 8.32 -8.35 -13.25
C LYS A 134 6.97 -8.15 -13.92
N GLU A 135 5.89 -8.61 -13.32
CA GLU A 135 4.58 -8.46 -13.90
C GLU A 135 3.99 -7.10 -13.54
N ARG A 136 3.26 -6.54 -14.51
CA ARG A 136 2.39 -5.38 -14.31
C ARG A 136 1.12 -5.82 -13.60
N PHE A 137 0.59 -4.92 -12.82
CA PHE A 137 -0.71 -5.04 -12.17
C PHE A 137 -1.47 -3.72 -12.36
N GLY A 138 -2.70 -3.66 -11.87
CA GLY A 138 -3.56 -2.52 -12.18
C GLY A 138 -4.76 -2.48 -11.26
N LEU A 139 -5.88 -2.09 -11.85
CA LEU A 139 -7.13 -1.87 -11.14
C LEU A 139 -8.12 -3.03 -11.34
N GLU A 140 -8.84 -3.34 -10.28
CA GLU A 140 -10.00 -4.24 -10.31
C GLU A 140 -11.09 -3.66 -9.40
N LYS A 141 -12.32 -4.15 -9.53
CA LYS A 141 -13.38 -3.85 -8.56
C LYS A 141 -12.90 -4.15 -7.13
N CYS A 142 -13.30 -3.39 -6.12
CA CYS A 142 -12.83 -3.63 -4.76
C CYS A 142 -13.42 -4.91 -4.15
N ILE A 143 -12.60 -5.79 -3.57
CA ILE A 143 -13.05 -7.08 -3.01
C ILE A 143 -14.02 -6.87 -1.84
N LYS A 144 -13.76 -5.88 -0.97
CA LYS A 144 -14.65 -5.57 0.16
C LYS A 144 -16.08 -5.21 -0.24
N ASP A 145 -16.29 -4.76 -1.48
CA ASP A 145 -17.63 -4.41 -1.99
C ASP A 145 -18.34 -5.60 -2.63
N TYR A 146 -17.61 -6.66 -3.00
CA TYR A 146 -18.15 -7.81 -3.74
C TYR A 146 -17.65 -9.13 -3.16
N ALA A 147 -18.47 -9.79 -2.34
CA ALA A 147 -18.14 -11.00 -1.60
C ALA A 147 -17.68 -12.21 -2.45
N THR A 148 -17.97 -12.22 -3.75
CA THR A 148 -17.59 -13.31 -4.67
C THR A 148 -16.25 -13.09 -5.35
N GLN A 149 -15.63 -11.92 -5.16
CA GLN A 149 -14.43 -11.56 -5.87
C GLN A 149 -13.16 -12.08 -5.17
N GLN A 150 -12.21 -12.55 -5.98
CA GLN A 150 -10.89 -12.98 -5.53
C GLN A 150 -9.82 -12.08 -6.15
N GLY A 151 -8.73 -11.89 -5.41
CA GLY A 151 -7.61 -11.06 -5.83
C GLY A 151 -6.67 -10.80 -4.67
N GLU A 152 -5.71 -9.92 -4.88
CA GLU A 152 -4.77 -9.49 -3.85
C GLU A 152 -4.77 -7.95 -3.83
N GLN A 153 -5.62 -7.41 -2.95
CA GLN A 153 -5.88 -5.97 -2.83
C GLN A 153 -5.44 -5.40 -1.47
N GLN A 154 -4.96 -6.23 -0.54
CA GLN A 154 -4.49 -5.76 0.76
C GLN A 154 -3.01 -5.42 0.70
N PHE A 155 -2.70 -4.14 0.90
CA PHE A 155 -1.34 -3.60 0.85
C PHE A 155 -0.93 -2.99 2.19
N VAL A 156 0.37 -2.80 2.35
CA VAL A 156 0.98 -2.07 3.44
C VAL A 156 2.01 -1.10 2.88
N LEU A 157 1.99 0.13 3.37
CA LEU A 157 3.11 1.05 3.30
C LEU A 157 3.98 0.81 4.53
N SER A 158 5.00 -0.02 4.36
CA SER A 158 5.74 -0.61 5.46
C SER A 158 6.69 0.38 6.12
N TRP A 159 7.15 0.08 7.33
CA TRP A 159 8.18 0.88 8.01
C TRP A 159 9.52 0.95 7.24
N HIS A 160 9.75 0.07 6.26
CA HIS A 160 10.88 0.14 5.31
C HIS A 160 10.69 1.19 4.20
N LYS A 161 9.53 1.87 4.18
CA LYS A 161 9.14 2.89 3.18
C LYS A 161 8.87 2.31 1.79
N ASP A 162 8.43 1.06 1.74
CA ASP A 162 7.98 0.36 0.54
C ASP A 162 6.48 0.06 0.58
N ILE A 163 5.86 -0.12 -0.60
CA ILE A 163 4.49 -0.60 -0.73
C ILE A 163 4.53 -2.04 -1.19
N ARG A 164 3.83 -2.94 -0.49
CA ARG A 164 3.80 -4.37 -0.80
C ARG A 164 2.48 -5.04 -0.40
N PRO A 165 2.10 -6.16 -1.02
CA PRO A 165 0.99 -6.97 -0.55
C PRO A 165 1.26 -7.53 0.85
N LEU A 166 0.23 -7.63 1.67
CA LEU A 166 0.35 -7.99 3.09
C LEU A 166 1.04 -9.35 3.35
N LYS A 167 0.89 -10.30 2.43
CA LYS A 167 1.32 -11.70 2.62
C LYS A 167 2.54 -12.10 1.78
N ARG A 168 3.14 -11.17 1.02
CA ARG A 168 4.19 -11.49 0.04
C ARG A 168 5.35 -10.51 0.12
N ASN A 169 6.54 -11.01 -0.18
CA ASN A 169 7.76 -10.20 -0.23
C ASN A 169 8.02 -9.61 -1.63
N LEU A 170 7.01 -8.96 -2.20
CA LEU A 170 7.08 -8.25 -3.47
C LEU A 170 6.67 -6.79 -3.25
N CYS A 171 7.46 -5.85 -3.76
CA CYS A 171 7.30 -4.43 -3.58
C CYS A 171 6.95 -3.75 -4.91
N PHE A 172 6.29 -2.61 -4.82
CA PHE A 172 6.03 -1.74 -5.96
C PHE A 172 7.35 -1.13 -6.42
N ASP A 173 7.72 -1.39 -7.66
CA ASP A 173 9.01 -1.04 -8.23
C ASP A 173 8.84 -0.19 -9.48
N VAL A 174 9.57 0.93 -9.53
CA VAL A 174 9.57 1.87 -10.67
C VAL A 174 11.01 2.13 -11.09
N SER A 175 11.36 1.57 -12.26
CA SER A 175 12.73 1.64 -12.80
C SER A 175 12.96 2.80 -13.79
N SER A 176 11.96 3.62 -14.08
CA SER A 176 12.03 4.73 -15.04
C SER A 176 11.33 5.97 -14.52
N SER A 177 11.91 7.15 -14.77
CA SER A 177 11.33 8.46 -14.46
C SER A 177 10.46 9.03 -15.59
N GLU A 178 10.34 8.32 -16.71
CA GLU A 178 9.55 8.76 -17.86
C GLU A 178 8.05 8.80 -17.53
N LYS A 179 7.29 9.64 -18.26
CA LYS A 179 5.83 9.64 -18.17
C LYS A 179 5.28 8.27 -18.57
N TYR A 180 4.22 7.84 -17.91
CA TYR A 180 3.60 6.52 -18.08
C TYR A 180 4.54 5.34 -17.77
N ALA A 181 5.63 5.56 -17.00
CA ALA A 181 6.47 4.47 -16.54
C ALA A 181 5.62 3.46 -15.75
N PRO A 182 5.75 2.15 -16.02
CA PRO A 182 4.94 1.15 -15.35
C PRO A 182 5.40 0.96 -13.91
N VAL A 183 4.43 0.66 -13.05
CA VAL A 183 4.70 0.09 -11.73
C VAL A 183 4.63 -1.43 -11.86
N VAL A 184 5.69 -2.11 -11.43
CA VAL A 184 5.78 -3.57 -11.51
C VAL A 184 6.04 -4.15 -10.13
N LEU A 185 5.77 -5.45 -9.97
CA LEU A 185 6.15 -6.16 -8.76
C LEU A 185 7.61 -6.62 -8.85
N TRP A 186 8.42 -6.25 -7.87
CA TRP A 186 9.77 -6.77 -7.72
C TRP A 186 10.03 -7.31 -6.32
N LYS A 187 11.05 -8.14 -6.14
CA LYS A 187 11.41 -8.63 -4.80
C LYS A 187 11.81 -7.45 -3.91
N CYS A 188 11.21 -7.35 -2.73
CA CYS A 188 11.60 -6.33 -1.75
C CYS A 188 13.06 -6.53 -1.32
N HIS A 189 13.83 -5.45 -1.21
CA HIS A 189 15.26 -5.53 -0.87
C HIS A 189 15.70 -4.60 0.28
N ASP A 190 14.79 -3.83 0.86
CA ASP A 190 15.04 -2.97 2.03
C ASP A 190 16.18 -1.95 1.83
N MET A 191 16.44 -1.56 0.56
CA MET A 191 17.48 -0.57 0.19
C MET A 191 16.87 0.73 -0.34
N GLN A 192 15.55 0.90 -0.23
CA GLN A 192 14.83 2.05 -0.77
C GLN A 192 15.03 2.15 -2.30
N GLY A 193 15.37 3.32 -2.83
CA GLY A 193 15.61 3.53 -4.27
C GLY A 193 14.32 3.44 -5.09
N ASN A 194 14.30 2.53 -6.07
CA ASN A 194 13.16 2.28 -6.97
C ASN A 194 11.95 1.62 -6.28
N GLN A 195 12.07 1.30 -4.99
CA GLN A 195 10.99 0.79 -4.14
C GLN A 195 10.61 1.79 -3.02
N LEU A 196 11.09 3.05 -3.11
CA LEU A 196 10.87 4.07 -2.10
C LEU A 196 9.62 4.91 -2.42
N TRP A 197 8.61 4.79 -1.56
CA TRP A 197 7.31 5.44 -1.71
C TRP A 197 6.98 6.28 -0.49
N LYS A 198 6.33 7.43 -0.69
CA LYS A 198 5.74 8.25 0.38
C LYS A 198 4.25 8.42 0.13
N TYR A 199 3.46 8.34 1.18
CA TYR A 199 2.04 8.73 1.15
C TYR A 199 1.85 10.12 1.75
N GLU A 200 1.46 11.08 0.93
CA GLU A 200 1.18 12.44 1.35
C GLU A 200 -0.30 12.59 1.72
N VAL A 201 -0.58 12.59 3.03
CA VAL A 201 -1.95 12.51 3.57
C VAL A 201 -2.78 13.74 3.23
N GLU A 202 -2.18 14.93 3.17
CA GLU A 202 -2.91 16.18 2.88
C GLU A 202 -3.43 16.21 1.45
N THR A 203 -2.67 15.64 0.52
CA THR A 203 -2.99 15.68 -0.92
C THR A 203 -3.46 14.34 -1.45
N ASN A 204 -3.39 13.28 -0.65
CA ASN A 204 -3.68 11.89 -1.00
C ASN A 204 -2.82 11.33 -2.14
N HIS A 205 -1.58 11.79 -2.29
CA HIS A 205 -0.69 11.29 -3.34
C HIS A 205 0.21 10.17 -2.84
N LEU A 206 0.44 9.19 -3.71
CA LEU A 206 1.54 8.25 -3.58
C LEU A 206 2.70 8.71 -4.46
N ILE A 207 3.76 9.13 -3.80
CA ILE A 207 4.91 9.76 -4.42
C ILE A 207 6.05 8.74 -4.45
N HIS A 208 6.57 8.46 -5.63
CA HIS A 208 7.78 7.67 -5.79
C HIS A 208 9.01 8.57 -5.67
N LEU A 209 9.66 8.54 -4.50
CA LEU A 209 10.64 9.56 -4.10
C LEU A 209 11.90 9.59 -4.97
N LEU A 210 12.29 8.47 -5.58
CA LEU A 210 13.44 8.45 -6.48
C LEU A 210 13.18 9.22 -7.78
N THR A 211 11.98 9.08 -8.35
CA THR A 211 11.62 9.74 -9.63
C THR A 211 10.97 11.10 -9.45
N GLY A 212 10.42 11.39 -8.26
CA GLY A 212 9.58 12.58 -8.01
C GLY A 212 8.19 12.52 -8.64
N GLY A 213 7.82 11.42 -9.31
CA GLY A 213 6.50 11.21 -9.90
C GLY A 213 5.47 10.67 -8.90
N CYS A 214 4.20 10.83 -9.25
CA CYS A 214 3.05 10.31 -8.52
C CYS A 214 2.44 9.11 -9.22
N LEU A 215 1.90 8.18 -8.44
CA LEU A 215 1.08 7.09 -8.95
C LEU A 215 -0.20 7.66 -9.55
N ASP A 216 -0.49 7.29 -10.78
CA ASP A 216 -1.65 7.71 -11.56
C ASP A 216 -2.34 6.46 -12.14
N CYS A 217 -3.55 6.61 -12.60
CA CYS A 217 -4.30 5.51 -13.20
C CYS A 217 -5.17 5.95 -14.38
N ASP A 218 -5.54 4.97 -15.19
CA ASP A 218 -6.67 5.09 -16.11
C ASP A 218 -7.72 4.04 -15.75
N SER A 219 -8.90 4.50 -15.34
CA SER A 219 -10.01 3.64 -14.91
C SER A 219 -10.62 2.84 -16.07
N GLN A 220 -10.48 3.32 -17.32
CA GLN A 220 -11.02 2.63 -18.50
C GLN A 220 -10.16 1.43 -18.89
N SER A 221 -8.85 1.63 -19.06
CA SER A 221 -7.90 0.56 -19.35
C SER A 221 -7.54 -0.29 -18.12
N ARG A 222 -7.86 0.21 -16.91
CA ARG A 222 -7.52 -0.39 -15.61
C ARG A 222 -6.01 -0.46 -15.35
N GLU A 223 -5.26 0.45 -15.95
CA GLU A 223 -3.81 0.53 -15.79
C GLU A 223 -3.43 1.51 -14.68
N ILE A 224 -2.31 1.21 -14.02
CA ILE A 224 -1.61 2.15 -13.13
C ILE A 224 -0.23 2.44 -13.70
N PHE A 225 0.23 3.67 -13.52
CA PHE A 225 1.48 4.15 -14.08
C PHE A 225 1.96 5.39 -13.35
N MET A 226 3.19 5.82 -13.63
CA MET A 226 3.76 7.03 -13.06
C MET A 226 3.52 8.24 -13.97
N ASN A 227 3.25 9.39 -13.37
CA ASN A 227 3.19 10.67 -14.04
C ASN A 227 3.76 11.79 -13.15
N PRO A 228 4.05 12.98 -13.71
CA PRO A 228 4.29 14.16 -12.89
C PRO A 228 3.11 14.40 -11.95
N CYS A 229 3.41 14.73 -10.70
CA CYS A 229 2.40 15.01 -9.69
C CYS A 229 1.57 16.24 -10.08
N ASP A 230 0.25 16.10 -10.04
CA ASP A 230 -0.73 17.15 -10.33
C ASP A 230 -1.83 17.11 -9.25
N GLN A 231 -1.81 18.10 -8.36
CA GLN A 231 -2.76 18.20 -7.24
C GLN A 231 -4.22 18.31 -7.68
N THR A 232 -4.48 18.73 -8.92
CA THR A 232 -5.83 18.87 -9.45
C THR A 232 -6.37 17.58 -10.07
N ARG A 233 -5.52 16.55 -10.19
CA ARG A 233 -5.83 15.34 -10.91
C ARG A 233 -6.34 14.25 -9.97
N GLU A 234 -7.64 13.99 -10.05
CA GLU A 234 -8.30 12.99 -9.19
C GLU A 234 -7.76 11.56 -9.38
N THR A 235 -7.26 11.21 -10.57
CA THR A 235 -6.67 9.89 -10.84
C THR A 235 -5.32 9.65 -10.16
N GLN A 236 -4.75 10.68 -9.52
CA GLN A 236 -3.52 10.59 -8.72
C GLN A 236 -3.79 10.57 -7.20
N LYS A 237 -5.06 10.61 -6.80
CA LYS A 237 -5.46 10.58 -5.39
C LYS A 237 -5.81 9.15 -4.96
N TRP A 238 -5.16 8.68 -3.92
CA TRP A 238 -5.26 7.33 -3.38
C TRP A 238 -5.63 7.38 -1.91
N SER A 239 -6.26 6.32 -1.41
CA SER A 239 -6.60 6.19 0.00
C SER A 239 -6.22 4.82 0.52
N PHE A 240 -5.64 4.79 1.72
CA PHE A 240 -5.49 3.57 2.51
C PHE A 240 -6.65 3.44 3.48
N GLU A 241 -7.08 2.21 3.76
CA GLU A 241 -8.12 1.94 4.76
C GLU A 241 -7.72 2.42 6.16
N THR A 242 -6.45 2.28 6.54
CA THR A 242 -5.91 2.76 7.81
C THR A 242 -4.58 3.45 7.60
N VAL A 243 -4.42 4.64 8.19
CA VAL A 243 -3.19 5.43 8.18
C VAL A 243 -2.75 5.71 9.61
N ASN A 244 -1.47 5.49 9.92
CA ASN A 244 -0.87 5.87 11.19
C ASN A 244 -0.32 7.30 11.09
N PHE A 245 -1.17 8.29 11.39
CA PHE A 245 -0.83 9.71 11.24
C PHE A 245 0.42 10.12 12.05
N THR A 246 0.60 9.59 13.26
CA THR A 246 1.77 9.92 14.10
C THR A 246 3.08 9.48 13.46
N VAL A 247 3.10 8.31 12.83
CA VAL A 247 4.31 7.78 12.17
C VAL A 247 4.50 8.44 10.82
N ASN A 248 3.41 8.75 10.11
CA ASN A 248 3.46 9.44 8.82
C ASN A 248 3.93 10.91 8.92
N GLN A 249 3.62 11.60 10.02
CA GLN A 249 4.15 12.96 10.27
C GLN A 249 5.65 12.97 10.57
N ASN A 250 6.19 11.86 11.07
CA ASN A 250 7.62 11.70 11.40
C ASN A 250 8.36 10.90 10.31
N TRP A 251 7.84 10.91 9.08
CA TRP A 251 8.41 10.21 7.93
C TRP A 251 9.88 10.56 7.65
#